data_AF-A0A7K3X1E0-F1
#
_entry.id   AF-A0A7K3X1E0-F1
#
_cell.length_a   1.000
_cell.length_b   1.000
_cell.length_c   1.000
_cell.angle_alpha   90.00
_cell.angle_beta   90.00
_cell.angle_gamma   90.00
#
_symmetry.space_group_name_H-M   'P 1'
#
loop_
_entity.id
_entity.type
_entity.pdbx_description
1 polymer ?
#
loop_
_entity_poly.entity_id
_entity_poly.type
_entity_poly.pdbx_seq_one_letter_code
_entity_poly.pdbx_strand_id
1 'polypeptide(L)'
;MDDARPPGGPDVPPPVPPPPPVRPPPGYGPAYGPPPAYRPPPYPVPAPPPRRSRLPLLLGLGGTGMAVLLVCGLLAGLLWANSRPDDPASPGATDPGLVEQVAADSELTRAATTLLDSPATRYRGWFTDAAGSRYDVDARVTNDGSTVARLTAGGQSIQVVEIGERTFVKAGVAYWRSAGAPARDVAEYARRWVKVPAETFGFDLGDVLAPRQVAEFMAPGVGGEAAASVDEATSRRGPPRTVDGVAVVPVTAGRLTYYVTRDEPKRLVRMATGAPPAGGTVQHTRHDRHGGGFRLAAVRTGEVELALTLAQLTATESNQLFTELKAHLTDLRRAIDTEVKFSLNGSVTLAPCTTNGCTATLTLRNTVSSRSPYLSVRQVTAEVTVRMTLDGAPVATCPSTRTMKANGTVRVSCRAAYSIPPSRNPRTHTVRADATAIARALAEADIRQMAKDLADQITGNRNPPTRTGAEYFPKGRPPTLTARQQAARDRVDQLAKRACREVKQLPGEDATAWGSRVHRRLAQMLADEPRTSQLYSEVGYRAGGLSRRWYNPVRGISGWIKGTRVPDVVFGADRLRPELLLDLKTGSLGLEERWYNELVAQLPQRYKNVPVLAVRC
;
A
#
# COMPACT_ATOMS: atom_id res chain seq x y z
N MET A 1 30.28 -78.55 4.15
CA MET A 1 29.44 -78.39 2.95
C MET A 1 28.51 -77.25 3.26
N ASP A 2 28.88 -76.08 2.76
CA ASP A 2 28.22 -74.80 2.99
C ASP A 2 26.88 -74.75 2.25
N ASP A 3 25.79 -74.52 3.00
CA ASP A 3 24.46 -74.23 2.45
C ASP A 3 24.18 -72.74 2.58
N ALA A 4 24.24 -72.04 1.44
CA ALA A 4 23.95 -70.63 1.30
C ALA A 4 22.43 -70.38 1.29
N ARG A 5 21.92 -69.64 2.28
CA ARG A 5 20.57 -69.05 2.24
C ARG A 5 20.59 -67.72 1.46
N PRO A 6 19.62 -67.48 0.56
CA PRO A 6 19.48 -66.20 -0.13
C PRO A 6 18.92 -65.11 0.79
N PRO A 7 19.24 -63.82 0.56
CA PRO A 7 18.81 -62.70 1.39
C PRO A 7 17.31 -62.42 1.23
N GLY A 8 16.63 -62.22 2.37
CA GLY A 8 15.22 -61.90 2.46
C GLY A 8 14.88 -60.57 1.78
N GLY A 9 13.85 -60.61 0.92
CA GLY A 9 13.22 -59.42 0.37
C GLY A 9 12.38 -58.68 1.43
N PRO A 10 12.09 -57.39 1.23
CA PRO A 10 11.36 -56.58 2.18
C PRO A 10 9.89 -57.03 2.31
N ASP A 11 9.44 -57.24 3.54
CA ASP A 11 8.04 -57.52 3.89
C ASP A 11 7.12 -56.37 3.42
N VAL A 12 6.27 -56.68 2.45
CA VAL A 12 5.19 -55.80 2.02
C VAL A 12 3.98 -56.06 2.90
N PRO A 13 3.48 -55.09 3.70
CA PRO A 13 2.28 -55.28 4.50
C PRO A 13 1.06 -55.51 3.60
N PRO A 14 0.10 -56.36 4.02
CA PRO A 14 -1.08 -56.65 3.23
C PRO A 14 -1.95 -55.39 3.03
N PRO A 15 -2.67 -55.29 1.90
CA PRO A 15 -3.50 -54.14 1.57
C PRO A 15 -4.64 -53.97 2.58
N VAL A 16 -4.81 -52.73 3.05
CA VAL A 16 -5.92 -52.31 3.92
C VAL A 16 -7.24 -52.41 3.14
N PRO A 17 -8.29 -53.05 3.69
CA PRO A 17 -9.58 -53.15 3.02
C PRO A 17 -10.25 -51.77 2.86
N PRO A 18 -11.00 -51.54 1.77
CA PRO A 18 -11.66 -50.27 1.51
C PRO A 18 -12.75 -49.98 2.57
N PRO A 19 -12.96 -48.71 2.93
CA PRO A 19 -14.01 -48.33 3.87
C PRO A 19 -15.41 -48.62 3.28
N PRO A 20 -16.40 -48.94 4.13
CA PRO A 20 -17.76 -49.21 3.68
C PRO A 20 -18.41 -47.96 3.06
N PRO A 21 -19.33 -48.14 2.10
CA PRO A 21 -19.99 -47.03 1.41
C PRO A 21 -20.85 -46.19 2.38
N VAL A 22 -20.56 -44.89 2.43
CA VAL A 22 -21.32 -43.91 3.20
C VAL A 22 -22.70 -43.74 2.56
N ARG A 23 -23.77 -44.05 3.31
CA ARG A 23 -25.15 -43.75 2.90
C ARG A 23 -25.42 -42.24 3.05
N PRO A 24 -25.96 -41.56 2.03
CA PRO A 24 -26.36 -40.16 2.16
C PRO A 24 -27.59 -40.03 3.08
N PRO A 25 -27.69 -38.95 3.88
CA PRO A 25 -28.87 -38.67 4.69
C PRO A 25 -30.10 -38.36 3.81
N PRO A 26 -31.33 -38.61 4.31
CA PRO A 26 -32.56 -38.37 3.57
C PRO A 26 -32.73 -36.88 3.25
N GLY A 27 -33.00 -36.59 1.98
CA GLY A 27 -33.13 -35.24 1.45
C GLY A 27 -34.38 -34.54 1.95
N TYR A 28 -34.19 -33.35 2.54
CA TYR A 28 -35.24 -32.35 2.67
C TYR A 28 -35.36 -31.58 1.34
N GLY A 29 -36.47 -31.75 0.64
CA GLY A 29 -36.81 -30.93 -0.52
C GLY A 29 -37.25 -29.52 -0.11
N PRO A 30 -36.94 -28.47 -0.90
CA PRO A 30 -37.39 -27.12 -0.59
C PRO A 30 -38.84 -26.93 -1.02
N ALA A 31 -39.71 -26.64 -0.04
CA ALA A 31 -41.06 -26.13 -0.29
C ALA A 31 -40.97 -24.66 -0.71
N TYR A 32 -41.23 -24.38 -1.99
CA TYR A 32 -41.41 -23.02 -2.49
C TYR A 32 -42.83 -22.54 -2.15
N GLY A 33 -42.94 -21.68 -1.13
CA GLY A 33 -44.10 -20.80 -0.94
C GLY A 33 -43.86 -19.41 -1.54
N PRO A 34 -44.87 -18.72 -2.08
CA PRO A 34 -44.71 -17.37 -2.61
C PRO A 34 -44.44 -16.35 -1.48
N PRO A 35 -43.64 -15.31 -1.73
CA PRO A 35 -43.29 -14.32 -0.71
C PRO A 35 -44.50 -13.44 -0.33
N PRO A 36 -44.66 -13.08 0.95
CA PRO A 36 -45.71 -12.16 1.37
C PRO A 36 -45.45 -10.73 0.86
N ALA A 37 -46.52 -10.07 0.43
CA ALA A 37 -46.50 -8.69 -0.05
C ALA A 37 -46.10 -7.73 1.09
N TYR A 38 -45.01 -6.99 0.88
CA TYR A 38 -44.51 -5.98 1.80
C TYR A 38 -45.40 -4.73 1.74
N ARG A 39 -46.14 -4.44 2.82
CA ARG A 39 -46.80 -3.13 3.03
C ARG A 39 -45.87 -2.25 3.88
N PRO A 40 -45.45 -1.07 3.40
CA PRO A 40 -44.68 -0.14 4.22
C PRO A 40 -45.54 0.45 5.35
N PRO A 41 -44.96 0.69 6.54
CA PRO A 41 -45.68 1.30 7.67
C PRO A 41 -46.00 2.79 7.40
N PRO A 42 -47.12 3.31 7.93
CA PRO A 42 -47.52 4.71 7.77
C PRO A 42 -46.59 5.65 8.56
N TYR A 43 -46.24 6.77 7.93
CA TYR A 43 -45.46 7.85 8.54
C TYR A 43 -46.25 8.54 9.66
N PRO A 44 -45.64 8.80 10.83
CA PRO A 44 -46.28 9.61 11.87
C PRO A 44 -46.37 11.08 11.44
N VAL A 45 -47.56 11.65 11.62
CA VAL A 45 -47.87 13.06 11.37
C VAL A 45 -47.22 13.92 12.47
N PRO A 46 -46.52 15.03 12.16
CA PRO A 46 -45.95 15.90 13.18
C PRO A 46 -47.04 16.62 13.98
N ALA A 47 -46.92 16.59 15.31
CA ALA A 47 -47.81 17.32 16.21
C ALA A 47 -47.68 18.85 16.03
N PRO A 48 -48.77 19.62 16.18
CA PRO A 48 -48.75 21.07 16.06
C PRO A 48 -47.99 21.73 17.23
N PRO A 49 -47.31 22.87 17.00
CA PRO A 49 -46.55 23.56 18.02
C PRO A 49 -47.45 24.19 19.10
N PRO A 50 -47.09 24.12 20.40
CA PRO A 50 -47.87 24.71 21.47
C PRO A 50 -47.84 26.24 21.44
N ARG A 51 -49.00 26.82 21.75
CA ARG A 51 -49.27 28.27 21.81
C ARG A 51 -48.57 28.95 22.99
N ARG A 52 -48.21 30.22 22.75
CA ARG A 52 -47.69 31.23 23.70
C ARG A 52 -48.44 31.29 25.03
N SER A 53 -47.71 31.53 26.11
CA SER A 53 -48.20 32.33 27.24
C SER A 53 -47.23 33.49 27.51
N ARG A 54 -47.81 34.68 27.68
CA ARG A 54 -47.16 35.88 28.22
C ARG A 54 -47.64 36.01 29.66
N LEU A 55 -46.75 36.26 30.62
CA LEU A 55 -47.10 36.97 31.86
C LEU A 55 -45.83 37.54 32.54
N PRO A 56 -45.94 38.64 33.33
CA PRO A 56 -44.85 39.57 33.59
C PRO A 56 -44.32 39.56 35.05
N LEU A 57 -43.27 40.38 35.26
CA LEU A 57 -42.98 41.20 36.46
C LEU A 57 -42.62 40.52 37.81
N LEU A 58 -41.41 40.77 38.32
CA LEU A 58 -41.09 41.56 39.56
C LEU A 58 -39.83 41.10 40.33
N LEU A 59 -39.03 42.12 40.66
CA LEU A 59 -38.21 42.41 41.86
C LEU A 59 -37.28 41.37 42.52
N GLY A 60 -36.08 41.86 42.89
CA GLY A 60 -35.25 41.27 43.95
C GLY A 60 -33.84 41.86 44.04
N LEU A 61 -33.72 43.05 44.64
CA LEU A 61 -32.48 43.68 45.10
C LEU A 61 -31.80 42.84 46.21
N GLY A 62 -30.47 42.87 46.26
CA GLY A 62 -29.71 42.76 47.50
C GLY A 62 -28.56 41.74 47.48
N GLY A 63 -27.34 42.21 47.80
CA GLY A 63 -26.31 41.31 48.32
C GLY A 63 -24.90 41.42 47.74
N THR A 64 -24.45 42.60 47.29
CA THR A 64 -23.01 42.91 47.17
C THR A 64 -22.41 43.05 48.57
N GLY A 65 -21.38 42.26 48.93
CA GLY A 65 -20.54 42.66 50.07
C GLY A 65 -19.64 41.66 50.77
N MET A 66 -19.81 40.33 50.64
CA MET A 66 -19.14 39.38 51.56
C MET A 66 -18.58 38.11 50.87
N ALA A 67 -18.02 38.22 49.67
CA ALA A 67 -17.34 37.09 49.01
C ALA A 67 -15.98 37.43 48.38
N VAL A 68 -15.61 38.71 48.28
CA VAL A 68 -14.37 39.14 47.61
C VAL A 68 -13.17 39.19 48.57
N LEU A 69 -13.39 39.30 49.88
CA LEU A 69 -12.27 39.36 50.85
C LEU A 69 -11.75 37.98 51.28
N LEU A 70 -12.52 36.91 51.11
CA LEU A 70 -12.08 35.54 51.43
C LEU A 70 -11.26 34.88 50.30
N VAL A 71 -11.37 35.39 49.06
CA VAL A 71 -10.61 34.86 47.91
C VAL A 71 -9.23 35.54 47.77
N CYS A 72 -9.10 36.80 48.18
CA CYS A 72 -7.80 37.50 48.12
C CYS A 72 -6.82 37.06 49.22
N GLY A 73 -7.29 36.64 50.40
CA GLY A 73 -6.43 36.13 51.47
C GLY A 73 -5.82 34.75 51.17
N LEU A 74 -6.57 33.87 50.49
CA LEU A 74 -6.12 32.54 50.10
C LEU A 74 -5.12 32.57 48.93
N LEU A 75 -5.21 33.56 48.05
CA LEU A 75 -4.26 33.72 46.94
C LEU A 75 -2.93 34.35 47.37
N ALA A 76 -2.92 35.20 48.41
CA ALA A 76 -1.68 35.77 48.94
C ALA A 76 -0.86 34.77 49.78
N GLY A 77 -1.51 33.87 50.53
CA GLY A 77 -0.83 32.82 51.31
C GLY A 77 -0.18 31.72 50.45
N LEU A 78 -0.80 31.37 49.32
CA LEU A 78 -0.26 30.39 48.37
C LEU A 78 0.91 30.93 47.53
N LEU A 79 1.06 32.27 47.43
CA LEU A 79 2.18 32.90 46.72
C LEU A 79 3.42 33.13 47.61
N TRP A 80 3.29 33.04 48.94
CA TRP A 80 4.43 33.18 49.86
C TRP A 80 4.97 31.85 50.42
N ALA A 81 4.15 30.79 50.45
CA ALA A 81 4.59 29.47 50.95
C ALA A 81 5.44 28.66 49.95
N ASN A 82 5.59 29.12 48.70
CA ASN A 82 6.46 28.49 47.68
C ASN A 82 7.76 29.26 47.40
N SER A 83 8.05 30.32 48.15
CA SER A 83 9.30 31.08 48.04
C SER A 83 10.36 30.51 48.98
N ARG A 84 10.68 29.23 48.84
CA ARG A 84 12.01 28.77 49.26
C ARG A 84 13.00 29.27 48.20
N PRO A 85 14.16 29.82 48.58
CA PRO A 85 15.22 30.08 47.62
C PRO A 85 15.69 28.73 47.08
N ASP A 86 15.10 28.31 45.96
CA ASP A 86 15.63 27.22 45.16
C ASP A 86 17.03 27.64 44.73
N ASP A 87 18.02 26.82 45.11
CA ASP A 87 19.35 26.83 44.52
C ASP A 87 19.19 26.99 42.99
N PRO A 88 19.98 27.86 42.33
CA PRO A 88 19.91 28.02 40.89
C PRO A 88 20.13 26.63 40.28
N ALA A 89 19.05 26.04 39.78
CA ALA A 89 19.05 24.73 39.16
C ALA A 89 20.18 24.75 38.14
N SER A 90 21.24 24.00 38.44
CA SER A 90 22.34 23.79 37.50
C SER A 90 21.70 23.43 36.17
N PRO A 91 22.04 24.11 35.05
CA PRO A 91 21.45 23.81 33.76
C PRO A 91 21.54 22.30 33.54
N GLY A 92 20.37 21.65 33.54
CA GLY A 92 20.27 20.19 33.62
C GLY A 92 21.14 19.58 32.53
N ALA A 93 22.06 18.71 32.92
CA ALA A 93 22.94 18.02 32.00
C ALA A 93 22.08 17.37 30.90
N THR A 94 22.20 17.87 29.67
CA THR A 94 21.50 17.31 28.52
C THR A 94 21.90 15.84 28.43
N ASP A 95 20.92 14.94 28.50
CA ASP A 95 21.15 13.49 28.35
C ASP A 95 21.93 13.25 27.06
N PRO A 96 23.21 12.78 27.14
CA PRO A 96 24.02 12.55 25.96
C PRO A 96 23.38 11.57 24.97
N GLY A 97 22.58 10.62 25.46
CA GLY A 97 21.86 9.66 24.62
C GLY A 97 20.77 10.33 23.78
N LEU A 98 20.07 11.32 24.34
CA LEU A 98 19.06 12.09 23.61
C LEU A 98 19.69 12.93 22.49
N VAL A 99 20.86 13.53 22.74
CA VAL A 99 21.58 14.30 21.71
C VAL A 99 21.99 13.41 20.55
N GLU A 100 22.52 12.22 20.84
CA GLU A 100 22.92 11.25 19.81
C GLU A 100 21.72 10.71 19.03
N GLN A 101 20.60 10.45 19.71
CA GLN A 101 19.36 10.03 19.07
C GLN A 101 18.80 11.12 18.14
N VAL A 102 18.74 12.37 18.58
CA VAL A 102 18.28 13.50 17.74
C VAL A 102 19.17 13.67 16.52
N ALA A 103 20.49 13.48 16.66
CA ALA A 103 21.41 13.50 15.53
C ALA A 103 21.15 12.35 14.54
N ALA A 104 20.95 11.12 15.05
CA ALA A 104 20.62 9.95 14.24
C ALA A 104 19.31 10.14 13.46
N ASP A 105 18.26 10.62 14.12
CA ASP A 105 16.95 10.88 13.51
C ASP A 105 17.02 11.97 12.43
N SER A 106 17.81 13.02 12.68
CA SER A 106 18.08 14.08 11.70
C SER A 106 18.81 13.56 10.46
N GLU A 107 19.83 12.70 10.64
CA GLU A 107 20.56 12.07 9.53
C GLU A 107 19.67 11.17 8.69
N LEU A 108 18.84 10.32 9.33
CA LEU A 108 17.86 9.48 8.62
C LEU A 108 16.85 10.33 7.86
N THR A 109 16.30 11.38 8.47
CA THR A 109 15.31 12.26 7.85
C THR A 109 15.88 12.94 6.60
N ARG A 110 17.11 13.47 6.65
CA ARG A 110 17.76 14.09 5.49
C ARG A 110 18.05 13.09 4.37
N ALA A 111 18.48 11.88 4.74
CA ALA A 111 18.74 10.81 3.78
C ALA A 111 17.46 10.30 3.11
N ALA A 112 16.38 10.17 3.88
CA ALA A 112 15.04 9.83 3.40
C ALA A 112 14.51 10.88 2.41
N THR A 113 14.64 12.17 2.73
CA THR A 113 14.27 13.26 1.81
C THR A 113 15.05 13.18 0.50
N THR A 114 16.38 12.98 0.59
CA THR A 114 17.23 12.85 -0.60
C THR A 114 16.87 11.61 -1.44
N LEU A 115 16.48 10.50 -0.80
CA LEU A 115 15.99 9.30 -1.47
C LEU A 115 14.64 9.53 -2.15
N LEU A 116 13.72 10.24 -1.48
CA LEU A 116 12.40 10.59 -1.98
C LEU A 116 12.43 11.49 -3.22
N ASP A 117 13.49 12.29 -3.37
CA ASP A 117 13.73 13.14 -4.54
C ASP A 117 14.35 12.37 -5.72
N SER A 118 14.76 11.12 -5.50
CA SER A 118 15.28 10.26 -6.56
C SER A 118 14.13 9.64 -7.37
N PRO A 119 14.08 9.84 -8.70
CA PRO A 119 13.03 9.25 -9.53
C PRO A 119 13.12 7.72 -9.61
N ALA A 120 14.33 7.17 -9.45
CA ALA A 120 14.59 5.74 -9.40
C ALA A 120 15.91 5.43 -8.68
N THR A 121 15.99 4.28 -8.03
CA THR A 121 17.17 3.80 -7.32
C THR A 121 17.55 2.40 -7.78
N ARG A 122 18.85 2.14 -7.87
CA ARG A 122 19.40 0.81 -8.06
C ARG A 122 19.73 0.19 -6.71
N TYR A 123 19.33 -1.05 -6.53
CA TYR A 123 19.63 -1.89 -5.37
C TYR A 123 20.52 -3.04 -5.80
N ARG A 124 21.58 -3.30 -5.05
CA ARG A 124 22.45 -4.47 -5.24
C ARG A 124 22.73 -5.15 -3.91
N GLY A 125 22.82 -6.47 -3.90
CA GLY A 125 23.19 -7.21 -2.70
C GLY A 125 22.43 -8.51 -2.61
N TRP A 126 21.88 -8.82 -1.45
CA TRP A 126 21.15 -10.05 -1.24
C TRP A 126 20.04 -9.92 -0.20
N PHE A 127 19.09 -10.84 -0.25
CA PHE A 127 18.08 -11.07 0.78
C PHE A 127 17.75 -12.55 0.91
N THR A 128 17.08 -12.94 1.99
CA THR A 128 16.49 -14.28 2.15
C THR A 128 14.98 -14.25 2.07
N ASP A 129 14.35 -15.29 1.53
CA ASP A 129 12.92 -15.49 1.73
C ASP A 129 12.63 -16.09 3.11
N ALA A 130 11.35 -16.24 3.46
CA ALA A 130 10.92 -16.84 4.73
C ALA A 130 11.31 -18.32 4.89
N ALA A 131 11.71 -18.99 3.80
CA ALA A 131 12.26 -20.35 3.83
C ALA A 131 13.79 -20.37 4.00
N GLY A 132 14.43 -19.20 4.13
CA GLY A 132 15.87 -19.04 4.27
C GLY A 132 16.64 -19.13 2.94
N SER A 133 15.94 -19.18 1.80
CA SER A 133 16.61 -19.22 0.50
C SER A 133 17.20 -17.86 0.19
N ARG A 134 18.50 -17.82 -0.11
CA ARG A 134 19.20 -16.58 -0.45
C ARG A 134 19.07 -16.24 -1.92
N TYR A 135 18.75 -14.98 -2.19
CA TYR A 135 18.72 -14.37 -3.52
C TYR A 135 19.75 -13.26 -3.58
N ASP A 136 20.69 -13.33 -4.52
CA ASP A 136 21.47 -12.15 -4.90
C ASP A 136 20.63 -11.31 -5.87
N VAL A 137 20.58 -10.00 -5.66
CA VAL A 137 19.69 -9.08 -6.38
C VAL A 137 20.47 -7.93 -7.01
N ASP A 138 20.12 -7.60 -8.25
CA ASP A 138 20.40 -6.32 -8.92
C ASP A 138 19.08 -5.78 -9.48
N ALA A 139 18.48 -4.83 -8.77
CA ALA A 139 17.18 -4.26 -9.07
C ALA A 139 17.29 -2.77 -9.38
N ARG A 140 16.46 -2.27 -10.29
CA ARG A 140 16.22 -0.84 -10.51
C ARG A 140 14.75 -0.59 -10.29
N VAL A 141 14.46 0.29 -9.34
CA VAL A 141 13.10 0.52 -8.84
C VAL A 141 12.79 2.01 -8.93
N THR A 142 11.68 2.32 -9.58
CA THR A 142 11.15 3.68 -9.66
C THR A 142 10.53 4.13 -8.32
N ASN A 143 10.33 5.44 -8.14
CA ASN A 143 9.75 5.98 -6.89
C ASN A 143 8.34 5.42 -6.55
N ASP A 144 7.59 4.93 -7.55
CA ASP A 144 6.27 4.31 -7.35
C ASP A 144 6.29 2.77 -7.40
N GLY A 145 7.47 2.16 -7.38
CA GLY A 145 7.61 0.70 -7.23
C GLY A 145 7.69 -0.10 -8.53
N SER A 146 7.51 0.51 -9.71
CA SER A 146 7.81 -0.19 -10.98
C SER A 146 9.27 -0.65 -10.99
N THR A 147 9.49 -1.94 -11.24
CA THR A 147 10.77 -2.62 -11.00
C THR A 147 11.23 -3.40 -12.20
N VAL A 148 12.53 -3.34 -12.49
CA VAL A 148 13.25 -4.33 -13.29
C VAL A 148 14.38 -4.90 -12.44
N ALA A 149 14.38 -6.21 -12.22
CA ALA A 149 15.39 -6.87 -11.41
C ALA A 149 15.94 -8.12 -12.07
N ARG A 150 17.19 -8.43 -11.71
CA ARG A 150 17.80 -9.74 -11.92
C ARG A 150 18.10 -10.33 -10.56
N LEU A 151 17.54 -11.51 -10.30
CA LEU A 151 17.82 -12.31 -9.12
C LEU A 151 18.70 -13.50 -9.51
N THR A 152 19.51 -13.97 -8.58
CA THR A 152 20.24 -15.23 -8.69
C THR A 152 19.98 -16.07 -7.44
N ALA A 153 19.50 -17.30 -7.63
CA ALA A 153 19.30 -18.28 -6.55
C ALA A 153 19.78 -19.65 -7.01
N GLY A 154 20.62 -20.33 -6.22
CA GLY A 154 21.17 -21.65 -6.59
C GLY A 154 21.89 -21.66 -7.95
N GLY A 155 22.55 -20.56 -8.32
CA GLY A 155 23.21 -20.39 -9.62
C GLY A 155 22.28 -20.12 -10.81
N GLN A 156 20.97 -20.02 -10.59
CA GLN A 156 19.99 -19.78 -11.64
C GLN A 156 19.68 -18.28 -11.75
N SER A 157 19.76 -17.73 -12.96
CA SER A 157 19.34 -16.35 -13.23
C SER A 157 17.83 -16.27 -13.43
N ILE A 158 17.22 -15.31 -12.74
CA ILE A 158 15.79 -15.01 -12.77
C ILE A 158 15.65 -13.54 -13.15
N GLN A 159 14.89 -13.23 -14.20
CA GLN A 159 14.51 -11.86 -14.54
C GLN A 159 13.14 -11.57 -13.94
N VAL A 160 13.00 -10.42 -13.30
CA VAL A 160 11.77 -9.97 -12.66
C VAL A 160 11.39 -8.61 -13.20
N VAL A 161 10.12 -8.44 -13.54
CA VAL A 161 9.54 -7.15 -13.90
C VAL A 161 8.28 -6.98 -13.07
N GLU A 162 8.14 -5.83 -12.40
CA GLU A 162 6.94 -5.48 -11.65
C GLU A 162 6.38 -4.18 -12.18
N ILE A 163 5.15 -4.24 -12.69
CA ILE A 163 4.45 -3.08 -13.27
C ILE A 163 2.96 -3.20 -12.94
N GLY A 164 2.39 -2.13 -12.38
CA GLY A 164 0.98 -2.09 -12.01
C GLY A 164 0.61 -3.19 -11.03
N GLU A 165 1.37 -3.31 -9.93
CA GLU A 165 1.14 -4.25 -8.81
C GLU A 165 1.10 -5.73 -9.25
N ARG A 166 1.85 -6.08 -10.29
CA ARG A 166 1.94 -7.45 -10.80
C ARG A 166 3.39 -7.83 -11.03
N THR A 167 3.76 -9.00 -10.54
CA THR A 167 5.11 -9.55 -10.67
C THR A 167 5.16 -10.56 -11.81
N PHE A 168 6.08 -10.34 -12.74
CA PHE A 168 6.35 -11.21 -13.87
C PHE A 168 7.78 -11.73 -13.78
N VAL A 169 7.92 -13.04 -13.99
CA VAL A 169 9.20 -13.75 -13.89
C VAL A 169 9.53 -14.42 -15.22
N LYS A 170 10.80 -14.33 -15.62
CA LYS A 170 11.36 -15.09 -16.74
C LYS A 170 12.63 -15.78 -16.27
N ALA A 171 12.62 -17.10 -16.33
CA ALA A 171 13.69 -17.94 -15.80
C ALA A 171 13.82 -19.24 -16.60
N GLY A 172 14.93 -19.96 -16.41
CA GLY A 172 15.19 -21.21 -17.12
C GLY A 172 14.36 -22.40 -16.62
N VAL A 173 14.42 -23.51 -17.37
CA VAL A 173 13.76 -24.79 -17.04
C VAL A 173 14.09 -25.28 -15.64
N ALA A 174 15.35 -25.15 -15.21
CA ALA A 174 15.80 -25.63 -13.91
C ALA A 174 15.11 -24.89 -12.75
N TYR A 175 14.91 -23.57 -12.87
CA TYR A 175 14.20 -22.75 -11.89
C TYR A 175 12.74 -23.15 -11.78
N TRP A 176 12.05 -23.27 -12.91
CA TRP A 176 10.63 -23.62 -12.89
C TRP A 176 10.38 -25.00 -12.29
N ARG A 177 11.28 -25.97 -12.51
CA ARG A 177 11.21 -27.28 -11.85
C ARG A 177 11.38 -27.17 -10.33
N SER A 178 12.40 -26.46 -9.85
CA SER A 178 12.62 -26.29 -8.41
C SER A 178 11.51 -25.46 -7.74
N ALA A 179 10.92 -24.52 -8.47
CA ALA A 179 9.75 -23.76 -8.03
C ALA A 179 8.43 -24.57 -8.07
N GLY A 180 8.47 -25.87 -8.41
CA GLY A 180 7.30 -26.75 -8.40
C GLY A 180 6.35 -26.58 -9.58
N ALA A 181 6.79 -25.96 -10.68
CA ALA A 181 5.96 -25.87 -11.89
C ALA A 181 5.68 -27.28 -12.44
N PRO A 182 4.47 -27.56 -12.96
CA PRO A 182 4.14 -28.87 -13.50
C PRO A 182 5.08 -29.25 -14.64
N ALA A 183 5.56 -30.50 -14.67
CA ALA A 183 6.57 -30.95 -15.64
C ALA A 183 6.18 -30.68 -17.11
N ARG A 184 4.88 -30.75 -17.42
CA ARG A 184 4.32 -30.45 -18.76
C ARG A 184 4.39 -28.98 -19.16
N ASP A 185 4.43 -28.06 -18.19
CA ASP A 185 4.35 -26.61 -18.39
C ASP A 185 5.73 -25.93 -18.30
N VAL A 186 6.71 -26.56 -17.62
CA VAL A 186 8.07 -26.05 -17.42
C VAL A 186 8.74 -25.54 -18.69
N ALA A 187 8.64 -26.28 -19.81
CA ALA A 187 9.29 -25.90 -21.06
C ALA A 187 8.67 -24.63 -21.69
N GLU A 188 7.38 -24.41 -21.46
CA GLU A 188 6.66 -23.23 -21.93
C GLU A 188 6.94 -22.03 -21.01
N TYR A 189 6.92 -22.25 -19.68
CA TYR A 189 7.25 -21.23 -18.69
C TYR A 189 8.68 -20.71 -18.87
N ALA A 190 9.62 -21.58 -19.24
CA ALA A 190 11.00 -21.19 -19.48
C ALA A 190 11.21 -20.26 -20.69
N ARG A 191 10.25 -20.20 -21.62
CA ARG A 191 10.35 -19.40 -22.86
C ARG A 191 9.67 -18.04 -22.75
N ARG A 192 8.80 -17.85 -21.76
CA ARG A 192 7.90 -16.71 -21.68
C ARG A 192 8.00 -16.03 -20.32
N TRP A 193 7.50 -14.80 -20.26
CA TRP A 193 7.20 -14.18 -18.98
C TRP A 193 6.03 -14.92 -18.33
N VAL A 194 6.12 -15.09 -17.02
CA VAL A 194 5.13 -15.81 -16.22
C VAL A 194 4.74 -14.90 -15.07
N LYS A 195 3.47 -14.53 -15.00
CA LYS A 195 2.90 -13.82 -13.86
C LYS A 195 2.83 -14.78 -12.67
N VAL A 196 3.36 -14.32 -11.56
CA VAL A 196 3.42 -15.05 -10.28
C VAL A 196 2.81 -14.17 -9.18
N PRO A 197 2.44 -14.75 -8.02
CA PRO A 197 2.07 -13.96 -6.85
C PRO A 197 3.16 -12.95 -6.47
N ALA A 198 2.79 -11.77 -5.97
CA ALA A 198 3.76 -10.72 -5.61
C ALA A 198 4.75 -11.22 -4.54
N GLU A 199 4.26 -12.02 -3.61
CA GLU A 199 4.98 -12.67 -2.52
C GLU A 199 5.85 -13.87 -2.95
N THR A 200 6.07 -14.12 -4.25
CA THR A 200 6.85 -15.27 -4.74
C THR A 200 8.27 -15.33 -4.17
N PHE A 201 8.87 -14.16 -3.88
CA PHE A 201 10.22 -14.06 -3.31
C PHE A 201 10.21 -13.79 -1.81
N GLY A 202 9.10 -14.07 -1.13
CA GLY A 202 8.85 -13.72 0.27
C GLY A 202 8.27 -12.32 0.44
N PHE A 203 8.47 -11.40 -0.51
CA PHE A 203 7.89 -10.06 -0.51
C PHE A 203 7.78 -9.48 -1.91
N ASP A 204 6.95 -8.43 -2.05
CA ASP A 204 6.80 -7.64 -3.27
C ASP A 204 7.99 -6.65 -3.38
N LEU A 205 8.83 -6.83 -4.40
CA LEU A 205 10.07 -6.06 -4.55
C LEU A 205 9.80 -4.58 -4.75
N GLY A 206 8.78 -4.23 -5.53
CA GLY A 206 8.39 -2.89 -5.89
C GLY A 206 7.79 -2.14 -4.70
N ASP A 207 6.93 -2.80 -3.94
CA ASP A 207 6.34 -2.23 -2.73
C ASP A 207 7.38 -2.06 -1.60
N VAL A 208 8.34 -2.96 -1.49
CA VAL A 208 9.36 -2.92 -0.41
C VAL A 208 10.54 -2.02 -0.77
N LEU A 209 11.00 -2.04 -2.03
CA LEU A 209 12.20 -1.34 -2.48
C LEU A 209 11.89 -0.03 -3.22
N ALA A 210 10.63 0.39 -3.35
CA ALA A 210 10.33 1.73 -3.83
C ALA A 210 11.05 2.77 -2.96
N PRO A 211 11.82 3.72 -3.54
CA PRO A 211 12.48 4.80 -2.80
C PRO A 211 11.55 5.51 -1.80
N ARG A 212 10.29 5.74 -2.18
CA ARG A 212 9.25 6.31 -1.29
C ARG A 212 9.01 5.46 -0.05
N GLN A 213 8.88 4.16 -0.24
CA GLN A 213 8.58 3.22 0.83
C GLN A 213 9.80 3.08 1.74
N VAL A 214 10.99 2.89 1.17
CA VAL A 214 12.25 2.86 1.94
C VAL A 214 12.42 4.13 2.79
N ALA A 215 12.16 5.30 2.23
CA ALA A 215 12.23 6.56 2.96
C ALA A 215 11.18 6.67 4.09
N GLU A 216 9.96 6.18 3.87
CA GLU A 216 8.94 6.11 4.92
C GLU A 216 9.37 5.18 6.07
N PHE A 217 10.05 4.07 5.77
CA PHE A 217 10.62 3.18 6.79
C PHE A 217 11.80 3.77 7.56
N MET A 218 12.50 4.75 6.99
CA MET A 218 13.57 5.50 7.65
C MET A 218 13.04 6.60 8.57
N ALA A 219 11.78 7.02 8.42
CA ALA A 219 11.23 8.12 9.20
C ALA A 219 11.13 7.76 10.70
N PRO A 220 11.61 8.62 11.61
CA PRO A 220 11.51 8.39 13.05
C PRO A 220 10.06 8.16 13.48
N GLY A 221 9.83 7.18 14.35
CA GLY A 221 8.50 6.90 14.91
C GLY A 221 7.50 6.22 13.97
N VAL A 222 7.84 5.91 12.72
CA VAL A 222 7.02 5.06 11.81
C VAL A 222 7.23 3.56 12.08
N GLY A 223 7.99 3.24 13.14
CA GLY A 223 7.94 1.95 13.82
C GLY A 223 6.57 1.77 14.49
N GLY A 224 5.54 1.41 13.73
CA GLY A 224 4.18 1.22 14.22
C GLY A 224 4.07 0.34 15.47
N GLU A 225 2.90 0.42 16.11
CA GLU A 225 2.42 -0.15 17.40
C GLU A 225 2.95 -1.53 17.86
N ALA A 226 3.65 -2.28 17.02
CA ALA A 226 4.31 -3.55 17.34
C ALA A 226 5.71 -3.41 17.99
N ALA A 227 6.26 -2.20 18.13
CA ALA A 227 7.41 -1.97 19.01
C ALA A 227 6.95 -2.01 20.47
N ALA A 228 6.70 -3.21 20.98
CA ALA A 228 6.14 -3.43 22.32
C ALA A 228 7.09 -3.00 23.47
N SER A 229 8.34 -2.64 23.17
CA SER A 229 9.28 -2.05 24.13
C SER A 229 9.82 -0.71 23.63
N VAL A 230 9.68 0.32 24.47
CA VAL A 230 10.17 1.69 24.28
C VAL A 230 11.68 1.73 23.97
N ASP A 231 12.45 0.73 24.43
CA ASP A 231 13.90 0.65 24.22
C ASP A 231 14.34 0.22 22.81
N GLU A 232 13.46 -0.41 22.01
CA GLU A 232 13.78 -0.86 20.64
C GLU A 232 13.49 0.18 19.55
N ALA A 233 12.77 1.25 19.89
CA ALA A 233 12.32 2.25 18.93
C ALA A 233 13.30 3.43 18.75
N THR A 234 14.38 3.49 19.53
CA THR A 234 15.33 4.61 19.49
C THR A 234 16.40 4.41 18.41
N SER A 235 16.58 5.41 17.56
CA SER A 235 17.67 5.42 16.57
C SER A 235 19.01 5.61 17.28
N ARG A 236 19.98 4.73 16.99
CA ARG A 236 21.33 4.80 17.55
C ARG A 236 22.35 5.04 16.44
N ARG A 237 23.14 6.10 16.60
CA ARG A 237 24.27 6.38 15.74
C ARG A 237 25.43 5.45 16.11
N GLY A 238 26.15 4.96 15.11
CA GLY A 238 27.36 4.16 15.32
C GLY A 238 28.60 4.89 14.82
N PRO A 239 29.80 4.33 15.05
CA PRO A 239 31.04 4.94 14.63
C PRO A 239 31.10 5.07 13.09
N PRO A 240 31.65 6.18 12.55
CA PRO A 240 31.86 6.33 11.11
C PRO A 240 32.67 5.17 10.53
N ARG A 241 32.33 4.76 9.31
CA ARG A 241 33.00 3.68 8.57
C ARG A 241 32.95 3.93 7.07
N THR A 242 33.59 3.05 6.30
CA THR A 242 33.57 3.11 4.84
C THR A 242 32.80 1.92 4.28
N VAL A 243 31.91 2.17 3.32
CA VAL A 243 31.22 1.13 2.52
C VAL A 243 31.50 1.42 1.06
N ASP A 244 32.10 0.48 0.35
CA ASP A 244 32.45 0.59 -1.08
C ASP A 244 33.19 1.90 -1.42
N GLY A 245 34.11 2.32 -0.54
CA GLY A 245 34.89 3.56 -0.68
C GLY A 245 34.16 4.84 -0.25
N VAL A 246 32.88 4.76 0.16
CA VAL A 246 32.09 5.91 0.63
C VAL A 246 32.11 6.02 2.15
N ALA A 247 32.49 7.18 2.67
CA ALA A 247 32.44 7.47 4.11
C ALA A 247 30.98 7.60 4.58
N VAL A 248 30.58 6.74 5.51
CA VAL A 248 29.21 6.65 6.02
C VAL A 248 29.17 6.64 7.55
N VAL A 249 28.04 7.06 8.09
CA VAL A 249 27.67 6.90 9.49
C VAL A 249 26.55 5.86 9.54
N PRO A 250 26.75 4.75 10.27
CA PRO A 250 25.68 3.79 10.48
C PRO A 250 24.68 4.33 11.50
N VAL A 251 23.40 4.23 11.18
CA VAL A 251 22.28 4.54 12.07
C VAL A 251 21.40 3.31 12.18
N THR A 252 21.31 2.75 13.38
CA THR A 252 20.47 1.58 13.66
C THR A 252 19.13 2.04 14.18
N ALA A 253 18.04 1.64 13.55
CA ALA A 253 16.68 1.88 14.01
C ALA A 253 15.88 0.57 13.91
N GLY A 254 15.47 0.04 15.07
CA GLY A 254 14.99 -1.34 15.17
C GLY A 254 16.04 -2.34 14.70
N ARG A 255 15.67 -3.25 13.80
CA ARG A 255 16.56 -4.30 13.26
C ARG A 255 17.34 -3.90 12.03
N LEU A 256 17.12 -2.70 11.50
CA LEU A 256 17.80 -2.22 10.32
C LEU A 256 18.92 -1.27 10.72
N THR A 257 20.08 -1.46 10.11
CA THR A 257 21.16 -0.48 10.10
C THR A 257 21.19 0.18 8.73
N TYR A 258 20.95 1.49 8.73
CA TYR A 258 21.07 2.37 7.58
C TYR A 258 22.46 2.98 7.55
N TYR A 259 23.10 3.02 6.39
CA TYR A 259 24.44 3.56 6.23
C TYR A 259 24.30 4.85 5.44
N VAL A 260 24.35 5.98 6.15
CA VAL A 260 24.10 7.32 5.58
C VAL A 260 25.43 8.01 5.31
N THR A 261 25.58 8.74 4.21
CA THR A 261 26.83 9.50 3.94
C THR A 261 27.20 10.42 5.10
N ARG A 262 28.51 10.50 5.41
CA ARG A 262 29.00 11.40 6.45
C ARG A 262 28.83 12.86 6.05
N ASP A 263 29.14 13.17 4.80
CA ASP A 263 29.12 14.53 4.27
C ASP A 263 27.79 14.82 3.56
N GLU A 264 27.46 16.11 3.40
CA GLU A 264 26.26 16.56 2.70
C GLU A 264 26.40 16.42 1.17
N PRO A 265 25.32 16.15 0.43
CA PRO A 265 23.97 15.84 0.92
C PRO A 265 23.91 14.45 1.58
N LYS A 266 23.18 14.32 2.70
CA LYS A 266 22.92 13.02 3.33
C LYS A 266 22.21 12.07 2.37
N ARG A 267 22.81 10.92 2.07
CA ARG A 267 22.28 9.87 1.17
C ARG A 267 22.35 8.51 1.83
N LEU A 268 21.35 7.66 1.59
CA LEU A 268 21.40 6.26 1.98
C LEU A 268 22.29 5.49 0.99
N VAL A 269 23.35 4.85 1.50
CA VAL A 269 24.32 4.07 0.70
C VAL A 269 24.06 2.57 0.83
N ARG A 270 23.65 2.12 2.00
CA ARG A 270 23.36 0.71 2.28
C ARG A 270 22.29 0.59 3.36
N MET A 271 21.49 -0.46 3.29
CA MET A 271 20.64 -0.94 4.38
C MET A 271 20.93 -2.43 4.62
N ALA A 272 20.96 -2.83 5.89
CA ALA A 272 21.16 -4.22 6.25
C ALA A 272 20.39 -4.56 7.52
N THR A 273 19.92 -5.80 7.64
CA THR A 273 19.49 -6.34 8.93
C THR A 273 20.70 -6.49 9.85
N GLY A 274 20.57 -6.05 11.10
CA GLY A 274 21.55 -6.33 12.13
C GLY A 274 21.65 -7.83 12.39
N ALA A 275 22.79 -8.29 12.93
CA ALA A 275 22.92 -9.65 13.39
C ALA A 275 21.78 -9.95 14.40
N PRO A 276 21.09 -11.09 14.30
CA PRO A 276 20.10 -11.45 15.32
C PRO A 276 20.80 -11.42 16.69
N PRO A 277 20.15 -10.86 17.73
CA PRO A 277 20.73 -10.91 19.07
C PRO A 277 21.02 -12.37 19.41
N ALA A 278 22.28 -12.65 19.77
CA ALA A 278 22.73 -14.01 20.10
C ALA A 278 21.89 -14.53 21.27
N GLY A 279 20.97 -15.47 21.00
CA GLY A 279 20.16 -16.15 22.02
C GLY A 279 18.65 -15.90 22.01
N GLY A 280 18.11 -15.10 21.08
CA GLY A 280 16.65 -14.90 20.97
C GLY A 280 15.99 -15.93 20.05
N THR A 281 15.44 -17.01 20.60
CA THR A 281 14.47 -17.85 19.85
C THR A 281 13.18 -17.06 19.66
N VAL A 282 12.94 -16.54 18.45
CA VAL A 282 11.66 -15.92 18.08
C VAL A 282 10.62 -17.03 17.94
N GLN A 283 9.67 -17.09 18.88
CA GLN A 283 8.49 -17.94 18.70
C GLN A 283 7.63 -17.31 17.60
N HIS A 284 7.55 -17.97 16.44
CA HIS A 284 6.66 -17.58 15.36
C HIS A 284 5.19 -17.65 15.83
N THR A 285 4.60 -16.51 16.18
CA THR A 285 3.16 -16.42 16.35
C THR A 285 2.51 -16.54 14.98
N ARG A 286 1.83 -17.67 14.78
CA ARG A 286 1.12 -18.07 13.57
C ARG A 286 0.24 -16.93 13.04
N HIS A 287 0.54 -16.49 11.81
CA HIS A 287 -0.17 -15.48 11.02
C HIS A 287 -1.70 -15.43 11.20
N ASP A 288 -2.21 -14.24 11.56
CA ASP A 288 -3.60 -13.87 11.34
C ASP A 288 -3.89 -13.74 9.84
N ARG A 289 -4.90 -14.48 9.37
CA ARG A 289 -5.27 -14.69 7.96
C ARG A 289 -6.06 -13.53 7.34
N HIS A 290 -5.82 -12.28 7.71
CA HIS A 290 -6.54 -11.16 7.10
C HIS A 290 -5.62 -10.43 6.11
N GLY A 291 -5.93 -10.63 4.83
CA GLY A 291 -5.15 -10.12 3.71
C GLY A 291 -4.98 -8.61 3.78
N GLY A 292 -3.73 -8.19 3.96
CA GLY A 292 -3.35 -6.79 3.99
C GLY A 292 -1.83 -6.67 4.06
N GLY A 293 -1.18 -6.75 2.90
CA GLY A 293 0.20 -6.33 2.65
C GLY A 293 1.26 -6.94 3.55
N PHE A 294 2.11 -7.80 2.98
CA PHE A 294 3.41 -8.08 3.57
C PHE A 294 4.20 -6.78 3.62
N ARG A 295 4.20 -6.13 4.79
CA ARG A 295 5.03 -4.97 5.08
C ARG A 295 6.45 -5.50 5.38
N LEU A 296 7.46 -4.62 5.35
CA LEU A 296 8.79 -4.85 5.97
C LEU A 296 8.72 -5.33 7.45
N ALA A 297 7.52 -5.47 8.04
CA ALA A 297 7.24 -6.25 9.23
C ALA A 297 7.95 -7.61 9.26
N ALA A 298 8.09 -8.36 8.17
CA ALA A 298 8.81 -9.64 8.22
C ALA A 298 10.33 -9.49 8.38
N VAL A 299 10.89 -8.41 7.81
CA VAL A 299 12.28 -8.02 8.09
C VAL A 299 12.42 -7.62 9.57
N ARG A 300 11.36 -7.04 10.17
CA ARG A 300 11.30 -6.72 11.60
C ARG A 300 11.09 -7.94 12.49
N THR A 301 10.32 -8.95 12.08
CA THR A 301 10.21 -10.22 12.82
C THR A 301 11.47 -11.09 12.66
N GLY A 302 12.33 -10.77 11.69
CA GLY A 302 13.58 -11.48 11.43
C GLY A 302 13.40 -12.71 10.56
N GLU A 303 12.27 -12.81 9.89
CA GLU A 303 12.00 -13.86 8.91
C GLU A 303 12.77 -13.61 7.62
N VAL A 304 13.19 -12.36 7.38
CA VAL A 304 13.95 -11.94 6.21
C VAL A 304 15.23 -11.24 6.66
N GLU A 305 16.38 -11.77 6.22
CA GLU A 305 17.67 -11.09 6.29
C GLU A 305 17.94 -10.38 4.97
N LEU A 306 18.58 -9.21 5.02
CA LEU A 306 18.99 -8.49 3.82
C LEU A 306 20.26 -7.67 4.03
N ALA A 307 20.98 -7.47 2.94
CA ALA A 307 22.02 -6.46 2.84
C ALA A 307 22.01 -5.89 1.41
N LEU A 308 21.58 -4.64 1.27
CA LEU A 308 21.37 -3.98 -0.01
C LEU A 308 22.13 -2.65 -0.04
N THR A 309 22.97 -2.46 -1.06
CA THR A 309 23.56 -1.18 -1.42
C THR A 309 22.65 -0.43 -2.38
N LEU A 310 22.60 0.89 -2.24
CA LEU A 310 21.71 1.76 -2.99
C LEU A 310 22.54 2.77 -3.79
N ALA A 311 22.15 2.95 -5.05
CA ALA A 311 22.68 4.02 -5.90
C ALA A 311 21.52 4.72 -6.59
N GLN A 312 21.36 6.02 -6.35
CA GLN A 312 20.39 6.84 -7.07
C GLN A 312 20.71 6.82 -8.56
N LEU A 313 19.71 6.58 -9.41
CA LEU A 313 19.90 6.63 -10.84
C LEU A 313 19.99 8.09 -11.31
N THR A 314 20.90 8.34 -12.24
CA THR A 314 20.93 9.60 -12.98
C THR A 314 19.64 9.78 -13.78
N ALA A 315 19.37 11.00 -14.26
CA ALA A 315 18.21 11.26 -15.12
C ALA A 315 18.25 10.41 -16.41
N THR A 316 19.45 10.20 -16.99
CA THR A 316 19.65 9.36 -18.17
C THR A 316 19.33 7.89 -17.86
N GLU A 317 19.89 7.32 -16.78
CA GLU A 317 19.62 5.95 -16.36
C GLU A 317 18.14 5.73 -15.99
N SER A 318 17.51 6.73 -15.38
CA SER A 318 16.08 6.70 -15.07
C SER A 318 15.24 6.67 -16.35
N ASN A 319 15.54 7.51 -17.34
CA ASN A 319 14.87 7.45 -18.66
C ASN A 319 15.10 6.12 -19.36
N GLN A 320 16.29 5.51 -19.21
CA GLN A 320 16.59 4.19 -19.75
C GLN A 320 15.75 3.11 -19.06
N LEU A 321 15.62 3.15 -17.72
CA LEU A 321 14.74 2.26 -16.96
C LEU A 321 13.29 2.34 -17.45
N PHE A 322 12.76 3.54 -17.63
CA PHE A 322 11.40 3.72 -18.18
C PHE A 322 11.25 3.19 -19.60
N THR A 323 12.27 3.35 -20.45
CA THR A 323 12.27 2.79 -21.80
C THR A 323 12.26 1.26 -21.76
N GLU A 324 13.03 0.66 -20.87
CA GLU A 324 13.08 -0.78 -20.66
C GLU A 324 11.75 -1.33 -20.11
N LEU A 325 11.13 -0.66 -19.13
CA LEU A 325 9.80 -1.01 -18.62
C LEU A 325 8.74 -0.98 -19.75
N LYS A 326 8.78 0.02 -20.65
CA LYS A 326 7.91 0.06 -21.84
C LYS A 326 8.17 -1.08 -22.81
N ALA A 327 9.43 -1.42 -23.04
CA ALA A 327 9.79 -2.57 -23.88
C ALA A 327 9.23 -3.86 -23.28
N HIS A 328 9.40 -4.06 -21.97
CA HIS A 328 8.85 -5.22 -21.27
C HIS A 328 7.33 -5.30 -21.36
N LEU A 329 6.58 -4.20 -21.27
CA LEU A 329 5.12 -4.23 -21.48
C LEU A 329 4.73 -4.87 -22.82
N THR A 330 5.53 -4.69 -23.87
CA THR A 330 5.29 -5.35 -25.16
C THR A 330 5.50 -6.86 -25.07
N ASP A 331 6.56 -7.29 -24.39
CA ASP A 331 6.85 -8.71 -24.16
C ASP A 331 5.79 -9.39 -23.27
N LEU A 332 5.22 -8.65 -22.31
CA LEU A 332 4.23 -9.14 -21.36
C LEU A 332 2.85 -9.44 -21.99
N ARG A 333 2.59 -9.01 -23.24
CA ARG A 333 1.37 -9.37 -23.99
C ARG A 333 1.16 -10.89 -24.11
N ARG A 334 2.26 -11.65 -24.08
CA ARG A 334 2.27 -13.12 -24.11
C ARG A 334 2.64 -13.72 -22.76
N ALA A 335 2.58 -12.96 -21.67
CA ALA A 335 2.86 -13.54 -20.36
C ALA A 335 1.82 -14.59 -19.97
N ILE A 336 2.24 -15.61 -19.22
CA ILE A 336 1.39 -16.71 -18.74
C ILE A 336 0.89 -16.40 -17.34
N ASP A 337 -0.38 -16.64 -17.03
CA ASP A 337 -0.90 -16.56 -15.65
C ASP A 337 -0.83 -17.91 -14.94
N THR A 338 -0.06 -18.01 -13.85
CA THR A 338 0.03 -19.23 -13.03
C THR A 338 -1.11 -19.38 -12.02
N GLU A 339 -1.83 -18.30 -11.74
CA GLU A 339 -2.97 -18.31 -10.81
C GLU A 339 -4.26 -18.80 -11.49
N VAL A 340 -4.19 -19.08 -12.80
CA VAL A 340 -5.28 -19.65 -13.58
C VAL A 340 -4.93 -21.08 -13.97
N LYS A 341 -5.69 -22.04 -13.43
CA LYS A 341 -5.57 -23.45 -13.81
C LYS A 341 -6.67 -23.81 -14.78
N PHE A 342 -6.30 -24.56 -15.82
CA PHE A 342 -7.29 -25.17 -16.71
C PHE A 342 -7.46 -26.65 -16.39
N SER A 343 -8.70 -27.08 -16.50
CA SER A 343 -9.09 -28.49 -16.49
C SER A 343 -9.96 -28.76 -17.71
N LEU A 344 -9.81 -29.96 -18.28
CA LEU A 344 -10.77 -30.46 -19.25
C LEU A 344 -11.94 -31.04 -18.46
N ASN A 345 -13.15 -30.55 -18.72
CA ASN A 345 -14.33 -31.11 -18.09
C ASN A 345 -14.74 -32.36 -18.89
N GLY A 346 -14.15 -33.51 -18.54
CA GLY A 346 -14.35 -34.78 -19.24
C GLY A 346 -13.32 -35.07 -20.36
N SER A 347 -13.64 -36.03 -21.23
CA SER A 347 -12.81 -36.43 -22.38
C SER A 347 -13.01 -35.53 -23.59
N VAL A 348 -11.97 -35.38 -24.42
CA VAL A 348 -12.09 -34.78 -25.77
C VAL A 348 -13.04 -35.65 -26.60
N THR A 349 -14.10 -35.05 -27.16
CA THR A 349 -15.03 -35.75 -28.06
C THR A 349 -14.50 -35.72 -29.48
N LEU A 350 -14.25 -36.89 -30.07
CA LEU A 350 -13.86 -37.05 -31.47
C LEU A 350 -15.09 -37.44 -32.29
N ALA A 351 -15.77 -36.46 -32.88
CA ALA A 351 -16.91 -36.69 -33.76
C ALA A 351 -17.25 -35.45 -34.61
N PRO A 352 -17.68 -35.63 -35.88
CA PRO A 352 -17.63 -36.89 -36.64
C PRO A 352 -16.20 -37.23 -37.08
N CYS A 353 -15.89 -38.52 -37.22
CA CYS A 353 -14.63 -39.02 -37.76
C CYS A 353 -14.93 -39.99 -38.90
N THR A 354 -14.37 -39.70 -40.08
CA THR A 354 -14.57 -40.45 -41.32
C THR A 354 -13.21 -40.77 -41.93
N THR A 355 -13.20 -41.40 -43.10
CA THR A 355 -11.98 -41.61 -43.89
C THR A 355 -11.36 -40.30 -44.40
N ASN A 356 -12.10 -39.18 -44.33
CA ASN A 356 -11.69 -37.88 -44.86
C ASN A 356 -11.35 -36.83 -43.78
N GLY A 357 -11.42 -37.20 -42.51
CA GLY A 357 -11.10 -36.29 -41.41
C GLY A 357 -11.85 -36.59 -40.12
N CYS A 358 -11.51 -35.85 -39.08
CA CYS A 358 -12.08 -36.01 -37.74
C CYS A 358 -12.15 -34.66 -37.03
N THR A 359 -13.21 -34.43 -36.26
CA THR A 359 -13.36 -33.21 -35.46
C THR A 359 -13.20 -33.51 -33.98
N ALA A 360 -12.21 -32.88 -33.34
CA ALA A 360 -12.03 -32.87 -31.90
C ALA A 360 -12.76 -31.69 -31.27
N THR A 361 -13.61 -31.96 -30.30
CA THR A 361 -14.34 -30.94 -29.52
C THR A 361 -14.09 -31.15 -28.04
N LEU A 362 -13.75 -30.09 -27.32
CA LEU A 362 -13.47 -30.13 -25.89
C LEU A 362 -14.10 -28.94 -25.15
N THR A 363 -14.45 -29.18 -23.89
CA THR A 363 -14.92 -28.14 -22.97
C THR A 363 -13.83 -27.85 -21.95
N LEU A 364 -13.26 -26.65 -22.04
CA LEU A 364 -12.24 -26.17 -21.13
C LEU A 364 -12.90 -25.44 -19.96
N ARG A 365 -12.54 -25.80 -18.73
CA ARG A 365 -12.94 -25.08 -17.51
C ARG A 365 -11.71 -24.41 -16.92
N ASN A 366 -11.85 -23.17 -16.46
CA ASN A 366 -10.80 -22.51 -15.70
C ASN A 366 -11.13 -22.45 -14.21
N THR A 367 -10.11 -22.33 -13.38
CA THR A 367 -10.21 -22.01 -11.96
C THR A 367 -9.19 -20.93 -11.65
N VAL A 368 -9.62 -19.84 -11.03
CA VAL A 368 -8.77 -18.71 -10.67
C VAL A 368 -8.54 -18.75 -9.16
N SER A 369 -7.30 -18.92 -8.72
CA SER A 369 -6.95 -18.96 -7.29
C SER A 369 -6.54 -17.62 -6.72
N SER A 370 -6.47 -16.56 -7.54
CA SER A 370 -6.01 -15.26 -7.08
C SER A 370 -6.91 -14.69 -6.00
N ARG A 371 -6.28 -14.27 -4.90
CA ARG A 371 -6.93 -13.50 -3.82
C ARG A 371 -6.73 -12.00 -3.99
N SER A 372 -6.01 -11.58 -5.04
CA SER A 372 -5.69 -10.17 -5.23
C SER A 372 -6.98 -9.38 -5.46
N PRO A 373 -7.27 -8.36 -4.63
CA PRO A 373 -8.43 -7.49 -4.81
C PRO A 373 -8.36 -6.69 -6.12
N TYR A 374 -7.16 -6.54 -6.68
CA TYR A 374 -6.91 -5.86 -7.96
C TYR A 374 -7.13 -6.77 -9.17
N LEU A 375 -7.19 -8.08 -8.95
CA LEU A 375 -7.50 -9.09 -9.95
C LEU A 375 -8.94 -9.54 -9.78
N SER A 376 -9.90 -8.61 -9.89
CA SER A 376 -11.25 -8.99 -10.31
C SER A 376 -11.13 -9.50 -11.76
N VAL A 377 -10.60 -10.71 -11.93
CA VAL A 377 -10.45 -11.37 -13.22
C VAL A 377 -11.87 -11.65 -13.67
N ARG A 378 -12.49 -10.68 -14.34
CA ARG A 378 -13.84 -10.86 -14.89
C ARG A 378 -13.78 -11.85 -16.05
N GLN A 379 -12.63 -11.90 -16.72
CA GLN A 379 -12.39 -12.72 -17.89
C GLN A 379 -10.98 -13.31 -17.88
N VAL A 380 -10.86 -14.56 -18.31
CA VAL A 380 -9.62 -15.28 -18.58
C VAL A 380 -9.51 -15.49 -20.07
N THR A 381 -8.34 -15.20 -20.63
CA THR A 381 -8.01 -15.50 -22.02
C THR A 381 -7.12 -16.73 -22.08
N ALA A 382 -7.62 -17.83 -22.64
CA ALA A 382 -6.90 -19.08 -22.85
C ALA A 382 -6.30 -19.12 -24.26
N GLU A 383 -5.02 -19.45 -24.36
CA GLU A 383 -4.39 -19.94 -25.59
C GLU A 383 -4.44 -21.47 -25.57
N VAL A 384 -5.25 -22.04 -26.45
CA VAL A 384 -5.49 -23.49 -26.52
C VAL A 384 -4.87 -24.03 -27.80
N THR A 385 -4.03 -25.05 -27.68
CA THR A 385 -3.46 -25.77 -28.81
C THR A 385 -3.97 -27.20 -28.79
N VAL A 386 -4.70 -27.61 -29.85
CA VAL A 386 -5.12 -28.99 -30.04
C VAL A 386 -4.24 -29.62 -31.11
N ARG A 387 -3.52 -30.70 -30.77
CA ARG A 387 -2.72 -31.50 -31.70
C ARG A 387 -3.46 -32.80 -31.96
N MET A 388 -3.61 -33.17 -33.23
CA MET A 388 -4.25 -34.41 -33.63
C MET A 388 -3.28 -35.29 -34.41
N THR A 389 -3.29 -36.59 -34.14
CA THR A 389 -2.50 -37.59 -34.85
C THR A 389 -3.39 -38.71 -35.40
N LEU A 390 -3.04 -39.25 -36.56
CA LEU A 390 -3.60 -40.46 -37.16
C LEU A 390 -2.50 -41.54 -37.17
N ASP A 391 -2.73 -42.65 -36.46
CA ASP A 391 -1.76 -43.74 -36.31
C ASP A 391 -0.37 -43.27 -35.85
N GLY A 392 -0.35 -42.28 -34.95
CA GLY A 392 0.87 -41.67 -34.42
C GLY A 392 1.47 -40.55 -35.29
N ALA A 393 1.06 -40.42 -36.57
CA ALA A 393 1.53 -39.34 -37.44
C ALA A 393 0.70 -38.05 -37.22
N PRO A 394 1.32 -36.87 -37.13
CA PRO A 394 0.60 -35.61 -36.95
C PRO A 394 -0.25 -35.27 -38.18
N VAL A 395 -1.54 -35.00 -37.98
CA VAL A 395 -2.49 -34.64 -39.06
C VAL A 395 -3.10 -33.25 -38.90
N ALA A 396 -3.10 -32.66 -37.69
CA ALA A 396 -3.50 -31.27 -37.48
C ALA A 396 -2.90 -30.67 -36.21
N THR A 397 -2.71 -29.35 -36.22
CA THR A 397 -2.46 -28.54 -35.03
C THR A 397 -3.31 -27.27 -35.12
N CYS A 398 -4.25 -27.11 -34.19
CA CYS A 398 -5.18 -25.98 -34.16
C CYS A 398 -4.86 -25.06 -32.97
N PRO A 399 -4.13 -23.94 -33.17
CA PRO A 399 -4.04 -22.90 -32.17
C PRO A 399 -5.35 -22.11 -32.13
N SER A 400 -5.84 -21.80 -30.94
CA SER A 400 -7.02 -20.97 -30.76
C SER A 400 -6.87 -20.08 -29.52
N THR A 401 -7.42 -18.87 -29.59
CA THR A 401 -7.55 -18.00 -28.42
C THR A 401 -9.03 -17.91 -28.04
N ARG A 402 -9.33 -18.07 -26.77
CA ARG A 402 -10.70 -18.00 -26.25
C ARG A 402 -10.76 -17.21 -24.96
N THR A 403 -11.73 -16.32 -24.85
CA THR A 403 -12.01 -15.58 -23.62
C THR A 403 -13.22 -16.21 -22.93
N MET A 404 -13.14 -16.39 -21.61
CA MET A 404 -14.22 -16.94 -20.79
C MET A 404 -14.29 -16.21 -19.45
N LYS A 405 -15.42 -16.28 -18.74
CA LYS A 405 -15.53 -15.72 -17.38
C LYS A 405 -14.57 -16.44 -16.44
N ALA A 406 -14.11 -15.78 -15.37
CA ALA A 406 -13.41 -16.50 -14.30
C ALA A 406 -14.28 -17.62 -13.73
N ASN A 407 -13.65 -18.76 -13.44
CA ASN A 407 -14.32 -19.99 -13.00
C ASN A 407 -15.40 -20.50 -13.97
N GLY A 408 -15.31 -20.10 -15.25
CA GLY A 408 -16.25 -20.44 -16.30
C GLY A 408 -15.78 -21.61 -17.17
N THR A 409 -16.51 -21.82 -18.26
CA THR A 409 -16.19 -22.83 -19.27
C THR A 409 -16.28 -22.26 -20.67
N VAL A 410 -15.50 -22.81 -21.62
CA VAL A 410 -15.61 -22.51 -23.05
C VAL A 410 -15.45 -23.77 -23.87
N ARG A 411 -16.11 -23.82 -25.03
CA ARG A 411 -15.98 -24.91 -26.00
C ARG A 411 -14.92 -24.57 -27.06
N VAL A 412 -14.04 -25.53 -27.35
CA VAL A 412 -13.02 -25.43 -28.41
C VAL A 412 -13.22 -26.59 -29.37
N SER A 413 -13.02 -26.33 -30.66
CA SER A 413 -13.10 -27.34 -31.72
C SER A 413 -11.87 -27.24 -32.61
N CYS A 414 -11.37 -28.39 -33.08
CA CYS A 414 -10.28 -28.55 -34.02
C CYS A 414 -10.65 -29.63 -35.03
N ARG A 415 -10.50 -29.36 -36.33
CA ARG A 415 -10.77 -30.33 -37.38
C ARG A 415 -9.46 -30.75 -38.04
N ALA A 416 -9.23 -32.05 -38.10
CA ALA A 416 -8.18 -32.65 -38.91
C ALA A 416 -8.77 -33.13 -40.24
N ALA A 417 -8.11 -32.79 -41.33
CA ALA A 417 -8.37 -33.36 -42.65
C ALA A 417 -7.26 -34.37 -42.97
N TYR A 418 -7.65 -35.57 -43.41
CA TYR A 418 -6.74 -36.63 -43.86
C TYR A 418 -7.49 -37.48 -44.88
N SER A 419 -6.80 -38.37 -45.59
CA SER A 419 -7.45 -39.31 -46.51
C SER A 419 -6.96 -40.72 -46.21
N ILE A 420 -7.90 -41.63 -45.95
CA ILE A 420 -7.64 -43.06 -45.79
C ILE A 420 -8.12 -43.74 -47.07
N PRO A 421 -7.20 -44.23 -47.92
CA PRO A 421 -7.58 -44.93 -49.14
C PRO A 421 -8.44 -46.16 -48.86
N PRO A 422 -9.38 -46.52 -49.75
CA PRO A 422 -10.08 -47.79 -49.68
C PRO A 422 -9.08 -48.96 -49.64
N SER A 423 -9.29 -49.91 -48.72
CA SER A 423 -8.46 -51.11 -48.60
C SER A 423 -9.35 -52.34 -48.74
N ARG A 424 -8.86 -53.34 -49.49
CA ARG A 424 -9.50 -54.68 -49.53
C ARG A 424 -9.45 -55.38 -48.18
N ASN A 425 -8.48 -55.02 -47.35
CA ASN A 425 -8.30 -55.50 -45.98
C ASN A 425 -8.53 -54.31 -45.03
N PRO A 426 -9.78 -54.06 -44.57
CA PRO A 426 -10.06 -52.93 -43.70
C PRO A 426 -9.30 -53.08 -42.38
N ARG A 427 -8.66 -52.00 -41.94
CA ARG A 427 -7.97 -51.91 -40.65
C ARG A 427 -8.52 -50.74 -39.83
N THR A 428 -8.51 -50.89 -38.52
CA THR A 428 -8.85 -49.79 -37.62
C THR A 428 -7.71 -48.78 -37.60
N HIS A 429 -8.06 -47.52 -37.87
CA HIS A 429 -7.16 -46.38 -37.75
C HIS A 429 -7.44 -45.65 -36.43
N THR A 430 -6.38 -45.23 -35.74
CA THR A 430 -6.50 -44.55 -34.44
C THR A 430 -6.26 -43.07 -34.59
N VAL A 431 -7.27 -42.26 -34.28
CA VAL A 431 -7.13 -40.81 -34.13
C VAL A 431 -6.95 -40.46 -32.66
N ARG A 432 -5.92 -39.70 -32.34
CA ARG A 432 -5.67 -39.15 -31.00
C ARG A 432 -5.70 -37.62 -31.07
N ALA A 433 -6.24 -36.99 -30.04
CA ALA A 433 -6.19 -35.55 -29.86
C ALA A 433 -5.65 -35.21 -28.48
N ASP A 434 -4.59 -34.41 -28.42
CA ASP A 434 -4.00 -33.88 -27.21
C ASP A 434 -4.23 -32.36 -27.18
N ALA A 435 -4.72 -31.84 -26.06
CA ALA A 435 -5.01 -30.43 -25.91
C ALA A 435 -4.19 -29.83 -24.76
N THR A 436 -3.53 -28.70 -25.03
CA THR A 436 -2.88 -27.88 -24.01
C THR A 436 -3.55 -26.52 -23.96
N ALA A 437 -3.62 -25.94 -22.76
CA ALA A 437 -4.19 -24.62 -22.55
C ALA A 437 -3.34 -23.85 -21.54
N ILE A 438 -3.02 -22.61 -21.87
CA ILE A 438 -2.31 -21.67 -20.99
C ILE A 438 -3.09 -20.37 -20.90
N ALA A 439 -3.00 -19.69 -19.76
CA ALA A 439 -3.74 -18.46 -19.52
C ALA A 439 -2.85 -17.29 -19.88
N ARG A 440 -3.37 -16.31 -20.62
CA ARG A 440 -2.69 -15.02 -20.72
C ARG A 440 -2.83 -14.29 -19.40
N ALA A 441 -1.72 -13.77 -18.90
CA ALA A 441 -1.68 -12.94 -17.70
C ALA A 441 -2.38 -11.60 -17.89
N LEU A 442 -2.39 -11.07 -19.11
CA LEU A 442 -2.86 -9.72 -19.40
C LEU A 442 -3.80 -9.71 -20.61
N ALA A 443 -4.90 -8.98 -20.47
CA ALA A 443 -5.71 -8.55 -21.61
C ALA A 443 -5.08 -7.30 -22.26
N GLU A 444 -5.45 -7.02 -23.51
CA GLU A 444 -4.96 -5.81 -24.19
C GLU A 444 -5.35 -4.51 -23.46
N ALA A 445 -6.50 -4.52 -22.76
CA ALA A 445 -6.92 -3.41 -21.92
C ALA A 445 -5.97 -3.18 -20.72
N ASP A 446 -5.49 -4.26 -20.10
CA ASP A 446 -4.53 -4.18 -18.99
C ASP A 446 -3.19 -3.60 -19.47
N ILE A 447 -2.70 -4.07 -20.63
CA ILE A 447 -1.46 -3.55 -21.24
C ILE A 447 -1.57 -2.05 -21.52
N ARG A 448 -2.71 -1.60 -22.07
CA ARG A 448 -2.96 -0.17 -22.30
C ARG A 448 -3.01 0.64 -21.00
N GLN A 449 -3.66 0.10 -19.98
CA GLN A 449 -3.73 0.75 -18.67
C GLN A 449 -2.34 0.87 -18.03
N MET A 450 -1.56 -0.22 -17.99
CA MET A 450 -0.19 -0.20 -17.48
C MET A 450 0.71 0.75 -18.26
N ALA A 451 0.58 0.78 -19.59
CA ALA A 451 1.34 1.72 -20.42
C ALA A 451 0.97 3.18 -20.10
N LYS A 452 -0.30 3.45 -19.83
CA LYS A 452 -0.77 4.75 -19.36
C LYS A 452 -0.22 5.08 -17.98
N ASP A 453 -0.34 4.18 -17.00
CA ASP A 453 0.15 4.40 -15.63
C ASP A 453 1.66 4.67 -15.63
N LEU A 454 2.42 3.91 -16.43
CA LEU A 454 3.86 4.13 -16.61
C LEU A 454 4.16 5.48 -17.28
N ALA A 455 3.35 5.92 -18.23
CA ALA A 455 3.51 7.23 -18.86
C ALA A 455 3.18 8.39 -17.90
N ASP A 456 2.16 8.23 -17.07
CA ASP A 456 1.78 9.19 -16.03
C ASP A 456 2.90 9.27 -14.98
N GLN A 457 3.47 8.13 -14.58
CA GLN A 457 4.65 8.07 -13.71
C GLN A 457 5.87 8.80 -14.30
N ILE A 458 6.17 8.59 -15.59
CA ILE A 458 7.27 9.30 -16.27
C ILE A 458 7.04 10.81 -16.22
N THR A 459 5.81 11.24 -16.47
CA THR A 459 5.45 12.67 -16.48
C THR A 459 5.58 13.25 -15.07
N GLY A 460 5.09 12.54 -14.05
CA GLY A 460 5.21 12.92 -12.65
C GLY A 460 6.66 12.96 -12.15
N ASN A 461 7.55 12.12 -12.67
CA ASN A 461 8.97 12.14 -12.29
C ASN A 461 9.79 13.20 -13.03
N ARG A 462 9.38 13.60 -14.25
CA ARG A 462 10.03 14.70 -14.99
C ARG A 462 9.64 16.06 -14.48
N ASN A 463 8.39 16.18 -14.09
CA ASN A 463 7.83 17.33 -13.41
C ASN A 463 7.46 16.86 -12.01
N PRO A 464 8.45 16.52 -11.15
CA PRO A 464 8.12 16.25 -9.76
C PRO A 464 7.28 17.44 -9.34
N PRO A 465 6.02 17.23 -8.89
CA PRO A 465 5.24 18.33 -8.39
C PRO A 465 6.19 19.03 -7.45
N THR A 466 6.49 20.31 -7.69
CA THR A 466 7.25 21.13 -6.74
C THR A 466 6.62 20.77 -5.41
N ARG A 467 7.35 20.06 -4.54
CA ARG A 467 6.77 19.43 -3.34
C ARG A 467 6.39 20.56 -2.38
N THR A 468 5.32 21.26 -2.73
CA THR A 468 4.47 22.04 -1.85
C THR A 468 3.65 20.98 -1.14
N GLY A 469 4.27 20.32 -0.16
CA GLY A 469 3.70 19.20 0.58
C GLY A 469 2.33 19.57 1.13
N ALA A 470 1.27 19.06 0.52
CA ALA A 470 0.04 18.81 1.27
C ALA A 470 0.28 17.54 2.06
N GLU A 471 0.83 17.72 3.25
CA GLU A 471 0.66 16.73 4.30
C GLU A 471 -0.83 16.67 4.65
N TYR A 472 -1.33 15.46 4.87
CA TYR A 472 -2.71 15.18 5.18
C TYR A 472 -2.79 14.28 6.42
N PHE A 473 -3.84 14.47 7.23
CA PHE A 473 -4.15 13.59 8.37
C PHE A 473 -5.62 13.14 8.37
N PRO A 474 -5.92 11.89 8.82
CA PRO A 474 -5.00 10.96 9.51
C PRO A 474 -4.08 10.19 8.56
N LYS A 475 -2.88 9.76 9.02
CA LYS A 475 -1.90 8.98 8.23
C LYS A 475 -2.59 7.88 7.41
N GLY A 476 -2.52 7.98 6.08
CA GLY A 476 -3.25 7.12 5.14
C GLY A 476 -3.17 7.62 3.71
N ARG A 477 -3.86 6.95 2.77
CA ARG A 477 -3.99 7.43 1.39
C ARG A 477 -4.56 8.86 1.41
N PRO A 478 -4.02 9.81 0.63
CA PRO A 478 -4.60 11.13 0.51
C PRO A 478 -6.09 11.01 0.20
N PRO A 479 -6.96 11.78 0.88
CA PRO A 479 -8.39 11.69 0.66
C PRO A 479 -8.65 12.14 -0.77
N THR A 480 -9.48 11.38 -1.49
CA THR A 480 -9.94 11.81 -2.80
C THR A 480 -10.81 13.06 -2.60
N LEU A 481 -10.24 14.22 -2.87
CA LEU A 481 -10.98 15.47 -2.82
C LEU A 481 -11.97 15.52 -4.00
N THR A 482 -13.18 15.98 -3.73
CA THR A 482 -14.10 16.38 -4.80
C THR A 482 -13.48 17.52 -5.60
N ALA A 483 -13.90 17.72 -6.86
CA ALA A 483 -13.43 18.83 -7.69
C ALA A 483 -13.58 20.19 -6.99
N ARG A 484 -14.63 20.34 -6.16
CA ARG A 484 -14.90 21.54 -5.37
C ARG A 484 -13.90 21.73 -4.23
N GLN A 485 -13.63 20.67 -3.46
CA GLN A 485 -12.62 20.69 -2.39
C GLN A 485 -11.22 20.95 -2.96
N GLN A 486 -10.90 20.36 -4.11
CA GLN A 486 -9.63 20.60 -4.80
C GLN A 486 -9.50 22.08 -5.22
N ALA A 487 -10.53 22.65 -5.84
CA ALA A 487 -10.53 24.07 -6.22
C ALA A 487 -10.39 25.00 -5.00
N ALA A 488 -11.03 24.67 -3.88
CA ALA A 488 -10.90 25.41 -2.64
C ALA A 488 -9.48 25.36 -2.08
N ARG A 489 -8.86 24.16 -2.04
CA ARG A 489 -7.47 23.99 -1.63
C ARG A 489 -6.53 24.82 -2.51
N ASP A 490 -6.67 24.72 -3.82
CA ASP A 490 -5.80 25.42 -4.77
C ASP A 490 -5.96 26.94 -4.66
N ARG A 491 -7.17 27.42 -4.38
CA ARG A 491 -7.42 28.84 -4.10
C ARG A 491 -6.71 29.30 -2.83
N VAL A 492 -6.83 28.55 -1.74
CA VAL A 492 -6.16 28.89 -0.48
C VAL A 492 -4.65 28.86 -0.62
N ASP A 493 -4.11 27.91 -1.39
CA ASP A 493 -2.67 27.85 -1.72
C ASP A 493 -2.19 29.09 -2.48
N GLN A 494 -2.96 29.58 -3.46
CA GLN A 494 -2.66 30.84 -4.16
C GLN A 494 -2.66 32.05 -3.20
N LEU A 495 -3.65 32.14 -2.32
CA LEU A 495 -3.76 33.23 -1.34
C LEU A 495 -2.63 33.18 -0.31
N ALA A 496 -2.28 31.98 0.18
CA ALA A 496 -1.16 31.76 1.08
C ALA A 496 0.14 32.25 0.45
N LYS A 497 0.48 31.78 -0.75
CA LYS A 497 1.66 32.21 -1.51
C LYS A 497 1.69 33.71 -1.73
N ARG A 498 0.55 34.34 -1.96
CA ARG A 498 0.44 35.80 -2.11
C ARG A 498 0.74 36.51 -0.78
N ALA A 499 0.15 36.05 0.33
CA ALA A 499 0.41 36.60 1.66
C ALA A 499 1.90 36.54 2.02
N CYS A 500 2.58 35.44 1.68
CA CYS A 500 4.04 35.29 1.90
C CYS A 500 4.87 36.32 1.14
N ARG A 501 4.52 36.59 -0.12
CA ARG A 501 5.24 37.58 -0.94
C ARG A 501 5.00 39.00 -0.46
N GLU A 502 3.80 39.30 0.01
CA GLU A 502 3.43 40.65 0.48
C GLU A 502 3.99 40.96 1.87
N VAL A 503 4.15 39.95 2.73
CA VAL A 503 4.68 40.11 4.08
C VAL A 503 6.17 39.78 4.10
N LYS A 504 7.02 40.80 3.92
CA LYS A 504 8.48 40.65 4.08
C LYS A 504 8.83 40.34 5.54
N GLN A 505 9.84 39.49 5.76
CA GLN A 505 10.44 39.29 7.08
C GLN A 505 11.30 40.51 7.43
N LEU A 506 11.11 41.06 8.63
CA LEU A 506 11.88 42.22 9.08
C LEU A 506 13.26 41.79 9.60
N PRO A 507 14.27 42.66 9.55
CA PRO A 507 15.58 42.37 10.15
C PRO A 507 15.44 42.03 11.64
N GLY A 508 16.03 40.89 12.06
CA GLY A 508 15.98 40.41 13.45
C GLY A 508 14.66 39.76 13.87
N GLU A 509 13.69 39.63 12.96
CA GLU A 509 12.41 38.99 13.26
C GLU A 509 12.53 37.46 13.18
N ASP A 510 12.09 36.78 14.24
CA ASP A 510 12.02 35.32 14.23
C ASP A 510 10.91 34.78 13.30
N ALA A 511 11.01 33.50 12.94
CA ALA A 511 10.06 32.85 12.04
C ALA A 511 8.61 32.85 12.58
N THR A 512 8.42 32.87 13.90
CA THR A 512 7.10 32.84 14.54
C THR A 512 6.39 34.19 14.40
N ALA A 513 7.12 35.28 14.66
CA ALA A 513 6.63 36.65 14.50
C ALA A 513 6.31 36.96 13.04
N TRP A 514 7.20 36.57 12.12
CA TRP A 514 6.96 36.71 10.69
C TRP A 514 5.75 35.87 10.25
N GLY A 515 5.71 34.59 10.63
CA GLY A 515 4.59 33.69 10.32
C GLY A 515 3.26 34.23 10.81
N SER A 516 3.20 34.77 12.03
CA SER A 516 2.00 35.42 12.57
C SER A 516 1.49 36.57 11.70
N ARG A 517 2.39 37.34 11.07
CA ARG A 517 1.98 38.38 10.10
C ARG A 517 1.46 37.80 8.80
N VAL A 518 2.09 36.74 8.29
CA VAL A 518 1.62 36.03 7.09
C VAL A 518 0.21 35.47 7.30
N HIS A 519 -0.04 34.81 8.44
CA HIS A 519 -1.37 34.29 8.79
C HIS A 519 -2.42 35.40 8.86
N ARG A 520 -2.10 36.55 9.50
CA ARG A 520 -2.98 37.72 9.50
C ARG A 520 -3.29 38.24 8.09
N ARG A 521 -2.29 38.25 7.21
CA ARG A 521 -2.47 38.71 5.82
C ARG A 521 -3.32 37.73 5.01
N LEU A 522 -3.08 36.42 5.14
CA LEU A 522 -3.92 35.39 4.53
C LEU A 522 -5.38 35.52 4.99
N ALA A 523 -5.59 35.74 6.29
CA ALA A 523 -6.90 35.95 6.85
C ALA A 523 -7.65 37.17 6.28
N GLN A 524 -6.95 38.27 6.01
CA GLN A 524 -7.53 39.45 5.33
C GLN A 524 -7.93 39.10 3.89
N MET A 525 -7.04 38.45 3.14
CA MET A 525 -7.34 38.06 1.76
C MET A 525 -8.57 37.13 1.68
N LEU A 526 -8.70 36.20 2.63
CA LEU A 526 -9.86 35.32 2.73
C LEU A 526 -11.15 36.06 3.10
N ALA A 527 -11.06 37.16 3.85
CA ALA A 527 -12.22 38.01 4.15
C ALA A 527 -12.68 38.81 2.92
N ASP A 528 -11.75 39.12 2.01
CA ASP A 528 -12.01 39.80 0.75
C ASP A 528 -12.49 38.83 -0.35
N GLU A 529 -12.38 37.51 -0.15
CA GLU A 529 -12.90 36.53 -1.10
C GLU A 529 -14.43 36.65 -1.24
N PRO A 530 -14.98 36.49 -2.46
CA PRO A 530 -16.41 36.48 -2.66
C PRO A 530 -17.09 35.45 -1.74
N ARG A 531 -18.25 35.80 -1.17
CA ARG A 531 -19.01 34.88 -0.27
C ARG A 531 -19.36 33.54 -0.92
N THR A 532 -19.34 33.46 -2.25
CA THR A 532 -19.56 32.23 -3.03
C THR A 532 -18.41 31.23 -2.94
N SER A 533 -17.22 31.67 -2.49
CA SER A 533 -16.02 30.82 -2.34
C SER A 533 -16.14 29.77 -1.23
N GLN A 534 -17.03 29.99 -0.25
CA GLN A 534 -17.19 29.12 0.91
C GLN A 534 -15.90 28.92 1.73
N LEU A 535 -14.97 29.86 1.63
CA LEU A 535 -13.76 29.90 2.42
C LEU A 535 -13.98 30.77 3.65
N TYR A 536 -13.60 30.26 4.82
CA TYR A 536 -13.73 30.96 6.09
C TYR A 536 -12.38 30.95 6.81
N SER A 537 -11.82 32.12 7.10
CA SER A 537 -10.57 32.25 7.86
C SER A 537 -10.79 32.18 9.38
N GLU A 538 -9.75 31.81 10.11
CA GLU A 538 -9.72 31.86 11.58
C GLU A 538 -10.07 33.27 12.13
N VAL A 539 -9.60 34.32 11.46
CA VAL A 539 -9.85 35.72 11.86
C VAL A 539 -11.28 36.14 11.57
N GLY A 540 -11.90 35.66 10.47
CA GLY A 540 -13.33 35.85 10.21
C GLY A 540 -14.21 35.21 11.30
N TYR A 541 -13.74 34.10 11.87
CA TYR A 541 -14.34 33.44 13.03
C TYR A 541 -14.29 34.30 14.30
N ARG A 542 -13.14 34.95 14.56
CA ARG A 542 -12.93 35.81 15.73
C ARG A 542 -13.61 37.18 15.60
N ALA A 543 -13.65 37.77 14.40
CA ALA A 543 -14.18 39.11 14.14
C ALA A 543 -15.71 39.15 13.90
N GLY A 544 -16.31 38.09 13.35
CA GLY A 544 -17.74 38.03 13.00
C GLY A 544 -18.72 37.68 14.13
N GLY A 545 -18.38 37.96 15.40
CA GLY A 545 -19.28 37.78 16.54
C GLY A 545 -19.49 36.33 17.04
N LEU A 546 -18.78 35.33 16.48
CA LEU A 546 -18.70 33.96 17.05
C LEU A 546 -17.54 33.78 18.04
N SER A 547 -16.86 34.86 18.42
CA SER A 547 -16.07 34.93 19.66
C SER A 547 -16.88 34.58 20.92
N ARG A 548 -18.21 34.44 20.80
CA ARG A 548 -19.08 33.81 21.80
C ARG A 548 -19.43 32.38 21.39
N ARG A 549 -18.64 31.46 21.96
CA ARG A 549 -18.97 30.07 22.33
C ARG A 549 -19.41 29.14 21.20
N TRP A 550 -18.57 28.13 20.88
CA TRP A 550 -19.13 26.86 20.42
C TRP A 550 -20.01 26.28 21.54
N TYR A 551 -21.27 25.97 21.25
CA TYR A 551 -22.18 25.28 22.17
C TYR A 551 -22.09 23.78 21.90
N ASN A 552 -21.68 23.03 22.92
CA ASN A 552 -21.73 21.57 22.89
C ASN A 552 -23.14 21.11 23.30
N PRO A 553 -24.01 20.65 22.38
CA PRO A 553 -25.37 20.26 22.74
C PRO A 553 -25.44 18.99 23.60
N VAL A 554 -24.36 18.22 23.67
CA VAL A 554 -24.29 16.99 24.48
C VAL A 554 -23.85 17.28 25.92
N ARG A 555 -23.03 18.33 26.13
CA ARG A 555 -22.46 18.66 27.46
C ARG A 555 -23.00 19.95 28.08
N GLY A 556 -23.76 20.77 27.34
CA GLY A 556 -24.32 22.03 27.86
C GLY A 556 -23.28 23.12 28.16
N ILE A 557 -22.02 22.93 27.76
CA ILE A 557 -20.92 23.86 28.04
C ILE A 557 -20.67 24.74 26.81
N SER A 558 -20.32 25.99 27.09
CA SER A 558 -20.12 27.01 26.07
C SER A 558 -18.81 27.76 26.33
N GLY A 559 -17.82 27.62 25.45
CA GLY A 559 -16.54 28.33 25.51
C GLY A 559 -15.48 27.73 24.57
N TRP A 560 -14.54 28.56 24.11
CA TRP A 560 -13.24 28.07 23.61
C TRP A 560 -12.26 28.12 24.80
N ILE A 561 -11.63 27.01 25.11
CA ILE A 561 -10.60 26.95 26.15
C ILE A 561 -9.42 27.81 25.67
N LYS A 562 -8.87 28.67 26.53
CA LYS A 562 -7.61 29.37 26.24
C LYS A 562 -6.56 28.32 25.84
N GLY A 563 -6.10 28.33 24.58
CA GLY A 563 -5.19 27.31 24.04
C GLY A 563 -5.77 26.31 23.02
N THR A 564 -7.03 26.46 22.58
CA THR A 564 -7.57 25.62 21.49
C THR A 564 -6.87 25.87 20.15
N ARG A 565 -6.48 24.79 19.46
CA ARG A 565 -5.94 24.81 18.09
C ARG A 565 -7.09 24.97 17.11
N VAL A 566 -6.98 25.90 16.17
CA VAL A 566 -7.99 26.18 15.14
C VAL A 566 -7.28 26.08 13.78
N PRO A 567 -7.90 25.46 12.76
CA PRO A 567 -7.34 25.50 11.41
C PRO A 567 -7.36 26.93 10.88
N ASP A 568 -6.35 27.30 10.09
CA ASP A 568 -6.28 28.64 9.50
C ASP A 568 -7.43 28.93 8.53
N VAL A 569 -7.88 27.91 7.79
CA VAL A 569 -8.99 28.01 6.84
C VAL A 569 -9.92 26.80 6.93
N VAL A 570 -11.21 27.09 6.92
CA VAL A 570 -12.29 26.11 6.80
C VAL A 570 -12.96 26.30 5.45
N PHE A 571 -13.17 25.21 4.72
CA PHE A 571 -14.00 25.19 3.53
C PHE A 571 -15.22 24.29 3.75
N GLY A 572 -16.40 24.77 3.33
CA GLY A 572 -17.65 24.00 3.36
C GLY A 572 -18.90 24.86 3.18
N ALA A 573 -20.07 24.21 3.08
CA ALA A 573 -21.35 24.88 2.88
C ALA A 573 -21.59 26.10 3.79
N ASP A 574 -21.16 25.99 5.04
CA ASP A 574 -21.04 27.09 5.98
C ASP A 574 -19.94 26.79 7.02
N ARG A 575 -19.58 27.81 7.82
CA ARG A 575 -18.53 27.72 8.84
C ARG A 575 -18.71 26.56 9.84
N LEU A 576 -19.95 26.17 10.14
CA LEU A 576 -20.28 25.08 11.07
C LEU A 576 -20.37 23.71 10.38
N ARG A 577 -20.20 23.63 9.05
CA ARG A 577 -20.27 22.39 8.26
C ARG A 577 -19.01 22.23 7.41
N PRO A 578 -17.85 21.98 8.05
CA PRO A 578 -16.59 21.83 7.33
C PRO A 578 -16.63 20.60 6.42
N GLU A 579 -16.24 20.80 5.17
CA GLU A 579 -15.96 19.76 4.16
C GLU A 579 -14.45 19.53 4.01
N LEU A 580 -13.63 20.51 4.39
CA LEU A 580 -12.17 20.50 4.28
C LEU A 580 -11.58 21.49 5.30
N LEU A 581 -10.54 21.08 6.01
CA LEU A 581 -9.76 21.94 6.90
C LEU A 581 -8.37 22.14 6.31
N LEU A 582 -7.89 23.38 6.32
CA LEU A 582 -6.60 23.76 5.75
C LEU A 582 -5.80 24.54 6.79
N ASP A 583 -4.56 24.12 6.98
CA ASP A 583 -3.63 24.72 7.93
C ASP A 583 -2.45 25.33 7.18
N LEU A 584 -2.20 26.61 7.38
CA LEU A 584 -1.09 27.32 6.77
C LEU A 584 0.19 26.98 7.55
N LYS A 585 1.21 26.53 6.82
CA LYS A 585 2.57 26.36 7.35
C LYS A 585 3.47 27.42 6.76
N THR A 586 4.12 28.19 7.63
CA THR A 586 5.19 29.12 7.26
C THR A 586 6.53 28.45 7.58
N GLY A 587 7.10 27.74 6.59
CA GLY A 587 8.36 27.01 6.75
C GLY A 587 8.30 25.53 6.35
N SER A 588 9.38 24.80 6.66
CA SER A 588 9.56 23.40 6.26
C SER A 588 8.78 22.40 7.11
N LEU A 589 8.37 22.80 8.32
CA LEU A 589 7.68 21.94 9.27
C LEU A 589 6.28 21.58 8.78
N GLY A 590 5.99 20.30 8.89
CA GLY A 590 4.72 19.69 8.51
C GLY A 590 3.55 19.98 9.45
N LEU A 591 2.40 19.36 9.15
CA LEU A 591 1.32 19.17 10.10
C LEU A 591 1.82 18.29 11.25
N GLU A 592 1.89 18.85 12.46
CA GLU A 592 2.22 18.09 13.65
C GLU A 592 1.05 17.15 14.00
N GLU A 593 1.33 15.86 14.15
CA GLU A 593 0.34 14.86 14.56
C GLU A 593 -0.33 15.22 15.90
N ARG A 594 0.44 15.80 16.82
CA ARG A 594 -0.09 16.34 18.08
C ARG A 594 -1.14 17.43 17.84
N TRP A 595 -0.84 18.39 16.97
CA TRP A 595 -1.78 19.47 16.61
C TRP A 595 -3.06 18.89 15.99
N TYR A 596 -2.94 17.91 15.09
CA TYR A 596 -4.09 17.26 14.46
C TYR A 596 -4.95 16.50 15.50
N ASN A 597 -4.32 15.72 16.38
CA ASN A 597 -5.02 14.98 17.43
C ASN A 597 -5.75 15.92 18.39
N GLU A 598 -5.11 17.04 18.76
CA GLU A 598 -5.73 18.09 19.58
C GLU A 598 -6.92 18.74 18.87
N LEU A 599 -6.80 19.02 17.56
CA LEU A 599 -7.88 19.55 16.73
C LEU A 599 -9.06 18.56 16.65
N VAL A 600 -8.81 17.31 16.27
CA VAL A 600 -9.85 16.26 16.13
C VAL A 600 -10.53 15.95 17.45
N ALA A 601 -9.81 15.98 18.57
CA ALA A 601 -10.39 15.81 19.90
C ALA A 601 -11.40 16.93 20.25
N GLN A 602 -11.23 18.12 19.67
CA GLN A 602 -12.11 19.28 19.86
C GLN A 602 -13.28 19.32 18.87
N LEU A 603 -13.18 18.62 17.74
CA LEU A 603 -14.24 18.57 16.74
C LEU A 603 -15.43 17.70 17.21
N PRO A 604 -16.68 18.10 16.93
CA PRO A 604 -17.83 17.23 17.05
C PRO A 604 -17.61 15.90 16.33
N GLN A 605 -18.11 14.78 16.88
CA GLN A 605 -17.93 13.43 16.32
C GLN A 605 -18.23 13.33 14.82
N ARG A 606 -19.26 14.04 14.34
CA ARG A 606 -19.64 14.09 12.92
C ARG A 606 -18.60 14.72 11.97
N TYR A 607 -17.58 15.38 12.50
CA TYR A 607 -16.53 16.06 11.72
C TYR A 607 -15.14 15.45 11.89
N LYS A 608 -15.00 14.33 12.61
CA LYS A 608 -13.70 13.67 12.80
C LYS A 608 -13.08 13.12 11.51
N ASN A 609 -13.91 12.92 10.48
CA ASN A 609 -13.49 12.41 9.18
C ASN A 609 -13.28 13.51 8.14
N VAL A 610 -13.33 14.79 8.54
CA VAL A 610 -13.07 15.89 7.61
C VAL A 610 -11.59 15.91 7.26
N PRO A 611 -11.20 15.88 5.98
CA PRO A 611 -9.81 16.00 5.56
C PRO A 611 -9.14 17.25 6.12
N VAL A 612 -7.95 17.07 6.69
CA VAL A 612 -7.08 18.18 7.11
C VAL A 612 -5.84 18.17 6.23
N LEU A 613 -5.54 19.29 5.57
CA LEU A 613 -4.38 19.40 4.68
C LEU A 613 -3.53 20.62 5.01
N ALA A 614 -2.22 20.47 4.85
CA ALA A 614 -1.30 21.59 4.89
C ALA A 614 -1.43 22.43 3.60
N VAL A 615 -1.39 23.74 3.78
CA VAL A 615 -1.15 24.73 2.73
C VAL A 615 0.18 25.40 3.07
N ARG A 616 1.08 25.51 2.10
CA ARG A 616 2.44 25.99 2.38
C ARG A 616 2.68 27.40 1.86
N CYS A 617 3.24 28.18 2.76
CA CYS A 617 4.14 29.29 2.54
C CYS A 617 5.57 28.73 2.60
#